data_AF-A0A090RXR4-F1
#
_entry.id   AF-A0A090RXR4-F1
#
_cell.length_a   1.000
_cell.length_b   1.000
_cell.length_c   1.000
_cell.angle_alpha   90.00
_cell.angle_beta   90.00
_cell.angle_gamma   90.00
#
_symmetry.space_group_name_H-M   'P 1'
#
loop_
_entity.id
_entity.type
_entity.pdbx_description
1 polymer ?
#
loop_
_entity_poly.entity_id
_entity_poly.type
_entity_poly.pdbx_seq_one_letter_code
_entity_poly.pdbx_strand_id
1 'polypeptide(L)'
;MNCPYPLSVLVRVGDCPFEQANKAKADMIHLCWERASETPHELLTDELLQTAKEQQLPIVIWHEERPSEIEKLLQMPVVGICSDLPELITGHHPHPSNPIKMVLHRGANDVAPENTFAAAEIGYRAGASVIELDLNTSVDGELMVIHDPTADRTTNLNGEVSEITREQFASCDAGSWFHPSFSEQNVRTFADFLELANAHDGELYVELKQANVDQVIATAVQHDALSCCFFWSFNTDYIQQIKTRYPEARLMLRRQDFESLESLCNYVQPEIVEYDYQLDDLNEFSFCRDLGIKSMLRYPGESQQVWIDLIGKQPDMVNIDFPFAFARAYETWKQKENLL
;
A
#
# COMPACT_ATOMS: atom_id res chain seq x y z
N MET A 1 21.03 17.68 35.13
CA MET A 1 21.02 17.73 33.65
C MET A 1 19.66 18.29 33.27
N ASN A 2 19.61 19.44 32.60
CA ASN A 2 18.36 20.05 32.11
C ASN A 2 18.15 19.64 30.65
N CYS A 3 17.83 18.37 30.41
CA CYS A 3 17.29 17.98 29.11
C CYS A 3 15.85 18.47 29.05
N PRO A 4 15.44 19.29 28.05
CA PRO A 4 14.06 19.75 27.93
C PRO A 4 13.15 18.67 27.31
N TYR A 5 13.71 17.53 26.90
CA TYR A 5 12.99 16.43 26.28
C TYR A 5 12.90 15.23 27.23
N PRO A 6 11.80 14.45 27.14
CA PRO A 6 11.67 13.19 27.88
C PRO A 6 12.88 12.28 27.67
N LEU A 7 13.41 11.74 28.77
CA LEU A 7 14.53 10.82 28.78
C LEU A 7 14.04 9.38 28.81
N SER A 8 14.54 8.58 27.87
CA SER A 8 14.28 7.14 27.82
C SER A 8 15.48 6.35 28.31
N VAL A 9 15.25 5.24 29.02
CA VAL A 9 16.30 4.27 29.38
C VAL A 9 16.07 2.95 28.67
N LEU A 10 17.09 2.48 27.95
CA LEU A 10 17.09 1.15 27.37
C LEU A 10 17.34 0.10 28.46
N VAL A 11 16.43 -0.85 28.61
CA VAL A 11 16.49 -1.91 29.62
C VAL A 11 16.71 -3.25 28.93
N ARG A 12 17.78 -3.95 29.33
CA ARG A 12 18.11 -5.28 28.80
C ARG A 12 17.27 -6.35 29.48
N VAL A 13 17.18 -7.50 28.81
CA VAL A 13 16.55 -8.69 29.40
C VAL A 13 17.27 -9.07 30.69
N GLY A 14 16.51 -9.28 31.77
CA GLY A 14 17.02 -9.66 33.09
C GLY A 14 17.33 -8.50 34.03
N ASP A 15 17.38 -7.25 33.53
CA ASP A 15 17.49 -6.06 34.38
C ASP A 15 16.10 -5.62 34.90
N CYS A 16 16.03 -5.11 36.13
CA CYS A 16 14.80 -4.51 36.66
C CYS A 16 14.53 -3.14 35.97
N PRO A 17 13.43 -2.97 35.21
CA PRO A 17 13.19 -1.74 34.46
C PRO A 17 13.09 -0.49 35.34
N PHE A 18 12.46 -0.61 36.51
CA PHE A 18 12.22 0.50 37.43
C PHE A 18 13.51 0.96 38.14
N GLU A 19 14.41 0.03 38.47
CA GLU A 19 15.72 0.38 39.02
C GLU A 19 16.58 1.14 37.99
N GLN A 20 16.56 0.69 36.73
CA GLN A 20 17.27 1.38 35.65
C GLN A 20 16.69 2.78 35.39
N ALA A 21 15.36 2.91 35.34
CA ALA A 21 14.68 4.20 35.18
C ALA A 21 15.03 5.18 36.31
N ASN A 22 15.00 4.73 37.56
CA ASN A 22 15.35 5.57 38.70
C ASN A 22 16.84 5.98 38.67
N LYS A 23 17.74 5.04 38.38
CA LYS A 23 19.18 5.31 38.26
C LYS A 23 19.49 6.33 37.16
N ALA A 24 18.81 6.22 36.01
CA ALA A 24 18.96 7.13 34.89
C ALA A 24 18.20 8.45 35.06
N LYS A 25 17.26 8.52 36.01
CA LYS A 25 16.25 9.59 36.11
C LYS A 25 15.49 9.74 34.79
N ALA A 26 15.05 8.61 34.24
CA ALA A 26 14.31 8.54 32.99
C ALA A 26 12.84 8.88 33.20
N ASP A 27 12.23 9.46 32.17
CA ASP A 27 10.80 9.74 32.07
C ASP A 27 10.04 8.57 31.42
N MET A 28 10.75 7.64 30.77
CA MET A 28 10.16 6.46 30.13
C MET A 28 11.09 5.24 30.16
N ILE A 29 10.48 4.06 30.12
CA ILE A 29 11.16 2.77 30.03
C ILE A 29 11.14 2.31 28.58
N HIS A 30 12.28 1.84 28.09
CA HIS A 30 12.40 1.29 26.76
C HIS A 30 12.91 -0.14 26.82
N LEU A 31 12.02 -1.08 26.50
CA LEU A 31 12.26 -2.52 26.60
C LEU A 31 12.76 -3.05 25.26
N CYS A 32 14.03 -3.44 25.22
CA CYS A 32 14.66 -4.04 24.03
C CYS A 32 14.60 -5.57 24.11
N TRP A 33 13.37 -6.09 24.13
CA TRP A 33 13.07 -7.48 24.48
C TRP A 33 12.50 -8.31 23.33
N GLU A 34 12.49 -7.79 22.10
CA GLU A 34 11.91 -8.47 20.92
C GLU A 34 12.40 -9.93 20.74
N ARG A 35 13.70 -10.19 21.00
CA ARG A 35 14.39 -11.50 20.82
C ARG A 35 14.50 -12.25 22.14
N ALA A 36 13.90 -11.74 23.20
CA ALA A 36 13.90 -12.39 24.50
C ALA A 36 12.96 -13.60 24.51
N SER A 37 11.98 -13.64 23.60
CA SER A 37 11.00 -14.70 23.44
C SER A 37 10.50 -14.76 21.99
N GLU A 38 9.91 -15.89 21.61
CA GLU A 38 9.04 -15.99 20.43
C GLU A 38 7.75 -15.15 20.60
N THR A 39 7.39 -14.83 21.85
CA THR A 39 6.19 -14.11 22.27
C THR A 39 6.52 -12.92 23.19
N PRO A 40 7.24 -11.87 22.73
CA PRO A 40 7.65 -10.75 23.59
C PRO A 40 6.49 -9.98 24.24
N HIS A 41 5.28 -9.98 23.65
CA HIS A 41 4.09 -9.39 24.29
C HIS A 41 3.78 -10.04 25.64
N GLU A 42 4.07 -11.34 25.83
CA GLU A 42 3.84 -12.04 27.11
C GLU A 42 4.81 -11.61 28.21
N LEU A 43 5.95 -11.02 27.84
CA LEU A 43 6.92 -10.47 28.80
C LEU A 43 6.42 -9.15 29.41
N LEU A 44 5.44 -8.50 28.78
CA LEU A 44 4.76 -7.31 29.29
C LEU A 44 3.60 -7.72 30.20
N THR A 45 3.94 -8.33 31.33
CA THR A 45 2.95 -8.84 32.29
C THR A 45 2.06 -7.73 32.85
N ASP A 46 0.85 -8.07 33.29
CA ASP A 46 -0.06 -7.13 33.96
C ASP A 46 0.59 -6.43 35.15
N GLU A 47 1.42 -7.16 35.92
CA GLU A 47 2.18 -6.61 37.04
C GLU A 47 3.18 -5.54 36.59
N LEU A 48 3.93 -5.80 35.50
CA LEU A 48 4.87 -4.83 34.94
C LEU A 48 4.15 -3.57 34.45
N LEU A 49 3.08 -3.75 33.66
CA LEU A 49 2.29 -2.66 33.09
C LEU A 49 1.60 -1.82 34.18
N GLN A 50 1.04 -2.48 35.21
CA GLN A 50 0.43 -1.80 36.34
C GLN A 50 1.47 -1.00 37.13
N THR A 51 2.62 -1.60 37.43
CA THR A 51 3.70 -0.92 38.16
C THR A 51 4.22 0.30 37.38
N ALA A 52 4.39 0.17 36.06
CA ALA A 52 4.78 1.26 35.17
C ALA A 52 3.76 2.42 35.20
N LYS A 53 2.47 2.09 35.15
CA LYS A 53 1.39 3.07 35.27
C LYS A 53 1.39 3.78 36.64
N GLU A 54 1.55 3.05 37.74
CA GLU A 54 1.59 3.60 39.09
C GLU A 54 2.78 4.54 39.30
N GLN A 55 3.93 4.21 38.69
CA GLN A 55 5.15 5.03 38.74
C GLN A 55 5.20 6.12 37.67
N GLN A 56 4.18 6.25 36.82
CA GLN A 56 4.13 7.20 35.69
C GLN A 56 5.34 7.06 34.74
N LEU A 57 5.77 5.83 34.53
CA LEU A 57 6.87 5.46 33.63
C LEU A 57 6.30 4.76 32.40
N PRO A 58 5.88 5.50 31.35
CA PRO A 58 5.38 4.91 30.12
C PRO A 58 6.42 3.97 29.47
N ILE A 59 5.92 2.93 28.79
CA ILE A 59 6.74 1.89 28.16
C ILE A 59 6.74 2.07 26.64
N VAL A 60 7.95 2.04 26.07
CA VAL A 60 8.22 1.88 24.64
C VAL A 60 8.89 0.52 24.42
N ILE A 61 8.54 -0.16 23.34
CA ILE A 61 9.12 -1.46 22.96
C ILE A 61 10.05 -1.27 21.76
N TRP A 62 11.23 -1.89 21.78
CA TRP A 62 12.14 -1.88 20.63
C TRP A 62 11.85 -3.02 19.64
N HIS A 63 11.95 -2.67 18.36
CA HIS A 63 12.02 -3.47 17.12
C HIS A 63 11.20 -4.77 17.12
N GLU A 64 9.94 -4.65 16.75
CA GLU A 64 9.08 -5.80 16.44
C GLU A 64 8.57 -5.70 15.00
N GLU A 65 8.76 -6.77 14.23
CA GLU A 65 8.38 -6.86 12.80
C GLU A 65 7.45 -8.04 12.51
N ARG A 66 7.16 -8.90 13.50
CA ARG A 66 6.24 -10.03 13.33
C ARG A 66 4.80 -9.49 13.39
N PRO A 67 4.00 -9.60 12.32
CA PRO A 67 2.65 -9.03 12.29
C PRO A 67 1.75 -9.52 13.43
N SER A 68 1.83 -10.82 13.77
CA SER A 68 1.07 -11.42 14.85
C SER A 68 1.43 -10.88 16.25
N GLU A 69 2.66 -10.38 16.42
CA GLU A 69 3.11 -9.80 17.68
C GLU A 69 2.77 -8.31 17.73
N ILE A 70 2.97 -7.58 16.62
CA ILE A 70 2.53 -6.18 16.49
C ILE A 70 1.03 -6.05 16.81
N GLU A 71 0.18 -6.92 16.26
CA GLU A 71 -1.27 -6.91 16.51
C GLU A 71 -1.59 -6.98 18.01
N LYS A 72 -0.89 -7.84 18.76
CA LYS A 72 -1.07 -7.96 20.20
C LYS A 72 -0.52 -6.76 20.95
N LEU A 73 0.67 -6.29 20.58
CA LEU A 73 1.31 -5.12 21.20
C LEU A 73 0.48 -3.84 21.02
N LEU A 74 -0.20 -3.67 19.88
CA LEU A 74 -1.11 -2.56 19.61
C LEU A 74 -2.31 -2.51 20.58
N GLN A 75 -2.68 -3.63 21.19
CA GLN A 75 -3.74 -3.70 22.20
C GLN A 75 -3.23 -3.43 23.63
N MET A 76 -1.91 -3.34 23.82
CA MET A 76 -1.30 -3.17 25.14
C MET A 76 -1.18 -1.69 25.51
N PRO A 77 -1.16 -1.34 26.81
CA PRO A 77 -1.04 0.04 27.28
C PRO A 77 0.42 0.54 27.19
N VAL A 78 1.02 0.43 26.00
CA VAL A 78 2.35 0.97 25.67
C VAL A 78 2.20 2.27 24.89
N VAL A 79 3.19 3.17 24.99
CA VAL A 79 3.13 4.49 24.34
C VAL A 79 3.81 4.51 22.98
N GLY A 80 4.51 3.44 22.61
CA GLY A 80 5.16 3.32 21.31
C GLY A 80 5.79 1.96 21.07
N ILE A 81 5.86 1.61 19.79
CA ILE A 81 6.58 0.45 19.27
C ILE A 81 7.60 1.03 18.28
N CYS A 82 8.88 0.81 18.50
CA CYS A 82 9.90 1.10 17.50
C CYS A 82 9.94 -0.07 16.52
N SER A 83 9.99 0.22 15.23
CA SER A 83 10.03 -0.76 14.15
C SER A 83 10.80 -0.17 12.98
N ASP A 84 11.50 -1.03 12.27
CA ASP A 84 12.15 -0.74 11.00
C ASP A 84 11.15 -0.83 9.82
N LEU A 85 9.98 -1.43 10.03
CA LEU A 85 8.84 -1.49 9.11
C LEU A 85 7.60 -0.81 9.73
N PRO A 86 7.65 0.51 10.03
CA PRO A 86 6.56 1.23 10.69
C PRO A 86 5.22 1.17 9.93
N GLU A 87 5.24 0.82 8.65
CA GLU A 87 4.05 0.56 7.84
C GLU A 87 3.20 -0.61 8.34
N LEU A 88 3.79 -1.59 9.05
CA LEU A 88 3.05 -2.69 9.70
C LEU A 88 2.20 -2.21 10.88
N ILE A 89 2.56 -1.07 11.48
CA ILE A 89 1.93 -0.50 12.68
C ILE A 89 0.93 0.58 12.29
N THR A 90 1.27 1.39 11.28
CA THR A 90 0.54 2.61 10.90
C THR A 90 -0.29 2.46 9.63
N GLY A 91 -0.31 1.25 9.04
CA GLY A 91 -1.04 0.91 7.83
C GLY A 91 -2.55 0.90 7.98
N HIS A 92 -3.22 0.58 6.88
CA HIS A 92 -4.67 0.45 6.78
C HIS A 92 -5.16 -0.87 7.36
N HIS A 93 -6.08 -0.77 8.32
CA HIS A 93 -6.76 -1.92 8.92
C HIS A 93 -8.27 -1.85 8.59
N PRO A 94 -8.71 -2.52 7.50
CA PRO A 94 -10.08 -2.41 7.00
C PRO A 94 -11.10 -2.93 8.01
N HIS A 95 -12.29 -2.30 8.04
CA HIS A 95 -13.37 -2.70 8.92
C HIS A 95 -13.92 -4.09 8.52
N PRO A 96 -14.10 -5.05 9.46
CA PRO A 96 -14.51 -6.41 9.12
C PRO A 96 -15.86 -6.53 8.39
N SER A 97 -16.82 -5.66 8.71
CA SER A 97 -18.16 -5.71 8.10
C SER A 97 -18.29 -4.96 6.77
N ASN A 98 -17.35 -4.06 6.45
CA ASN A 98 -17.38 -3.29 5.22
C ASN A 98 -15.95 -2.83 4.84
N PRO A 99 -15.12 -3.75 4.33
CA PRO A 99 -13.73 -3.46 4.05
C PRO A 99 -13.60 -2.61 2.78
N ILE A 100 -13.15 -1.36 2.93
CA ILE A 100 -12.70 -0.55 1.79
C ILE A 100 -11.30 -1.03 1.43
N LYS A 101 -11.12 -1.55 0.22
CA LYS A 101 -9.79 -1.98 -0.27
C LYS A 101 -8.95 -0.76 -0.65
N MET A 102 -7.69 -0.79 -0.26
CA MET A 102 -6.72 0.24 -0.65
C MET A 102 -5.94 -0.24 -1.89
N VAL A 103 -5.95 0.60 -2.93
CA VAL A 103 -5.16 0.49 -4.16
C VAL A 103 -4.13 1.61 -4.15
N LEU A 104 -2.86 1.26 -4.30
CA LEU A 104 -1.78 2.25 -4.31
C LEU A 104 -1.26 2.48 -5.72
N HIS A 105 -1.49 3.70 -6.21
CA HIS A 105 -1.01 4.19 -7.50
C HIS A 105 0.51 4.07 -7.57
N ARG A 106 1.05 3.21 -8.43
CA ARG A 106 2.49 2.94 -8.59
C ARG A 106 3.20 2.50 -7.30
N GLY A 107 2.46 1.85 -6.40
CA GLY A 107 2.92 1.50 -5.05
C GLY A 107 2.88 2.69 -4.07
N ALA A 108 3.58 2.59 -2.95
CA ALA A 108 3.66 3.64 -1.93
C ALA A 108 4.54 4.82 -2.38
N ASN A 109 4.16 5.47 -3.49
CA ASN A 109 4.99 6.44 -4.22
C ASN A 109 5.32 7.73 -3.45
N ASP A 110 4.57 8.03 -2.38
CA ASP A 110 4.85 9.16 -1.48
C ASP A 110 6.08 8.91 -0.58
N VAL A 111 6.46 7.64 -0.35
CA VAL A 111 7.54 7.27 0.58
C VAL A 111 8.63 6.39 -0.04
N ALA A 112 8.43 5.90 -1.26
CA ALA A 112 9.37 5.10 -2.02
C ALA A 112 9.28 5.40 -3.52
N PRO A 113 10.35 5.16 -4.31
CA PRO A 113 10.32 5.42 -5.75
C PRO A 113 9.21 4.64 -6.45
N GLU A 114 8.36 5.34 -7.20
CA GLU A 114 7.21 4.76 -7.91
C GLU A 114 7.59 3.56 -8.79
N ASN A 115 6.68 2.60 -8.96
CA ASN A 115 6.87 1.42 -9.83
C ASN A 115 8.11 0.56 -9.49
N THR A 116 8.55 0.56 -8.23
CA THR A 116 9.64 -0.30 -7.73
C THR A 116 9.13 -1.36 -6.76
N PHE A 117 9.94 -2.40 -6.53
CA PHE A 117 9.66 -3.41 -5.51
C PHE A 117 9.54 -2.79 -4.12
N ALA A 118 10.41 -1.83 -3.75
CA ALA A 118 10.29 -1.14 -2.46
C ALA A 118 8.93 -0.46 -2.29
N ALA A 119 8.45 0.26 -3.31
CA ALA A 119 7.14 0.91 -3.22
C ALA A 119 5.99 -0.09 -3.12
N ALA A 120 6.07 -1.22 -3.82
CA ALA A 120 5.06 -2.27 -3.74
C ALA A 120 5.08 -3.01 -2.39
N GLU A 121 6.24 -3.42 -1.90
CA GLU A 121 6.41 -4.11 -0.60
C GLU A 121 5.91 -3.24 0.56
N ILE A 122 6.33 -1.97 0.60
CA ILE A 122 5.84 -1.01 1.60
C ILE A 122 4.32 -0.87 1.48
N GLY A 123 3.80 -0.83 0.25
CA GLY A 123 2.37 -0.75 0.00
C GLY A 123 1.57 -1.92 0.58
N TYR A 124 1.99 -3.16 0.31
CA TYR A 124 1.34 -4.35 0.86
C TYR A 124 1.44 -4.40 2.38
N ARG A 125 2.61 -4.08 2.96
CA ARG A 125 2.78 -4.02 4.42
C ARG A 125 1.94 -2.91 5.05
N ALA A 126 1.72 -1.81 4.34
CA ALA A 126 0.82 -0.73 4.74
C ALA A 126 -0.68 -1.11 4.61
N GLY A 127 -1.03 -2.34 4.23
CA GLY A 127 -2.41 -2.81 4.15
C GLY A 127 -3.09 -2.58 2.79
N ALA A 128 -2.33 -2.27 1.74
CA ALA A 128 -2.88 -2.25 0.39
C ALA A 128 -3.30 -3.66 -0.02
N SER A 129 -4.52 -3.80 -0.54
CA SER A 129 -4.94 -5.06 -1.16
C SER A 129 -4.48 -5.15 -2.62
N VAL A 130 -4.17 -4.01 -3.23
CA VAL A 130 -3.83 -3.90 -4.64
C VAL A 130 -2.69 -2.89 -4.81
N ILE A 131 -1.70 -3.25 -5.62
CA ILE A 131 -0.70 -2.30 -6.12
C ILE A 131 -1.03 -2.01 -7.58
N GLU A 132 -1.14 -0.73 -7.92
CA GLU A 132 -1.24 -0.30 -9.30
C GLU A 132 0.16 -0.17 -9.89
N LEU A 133 0.28 -0.53 -11.17
CA LEU A 133 1.53 -0.46 -11.90
C LEU A 133 1.30 -0.14 -13.37
N ASP A 134 2.32 0.43 -14.00
CA ASP A 134 2.30 0.83 -15.39
C ASP A 134 3.20 -0.09 -16.24
N LEU A 135 2.68 -0.59 -17.37
CA LEU A 135 3.44 -1.45 -18.28
C LEU A 135 3.84 -0.76 -19.58
N ASN A 136 5.14 -0.79 -19.85
CA ASN A 136 5.76 -0.52 -21.15
C ASN A 136 6.55 -1.74 -21.64
N THR A 137 6.97 -1.72 -22.91
CA THR A 137 7.72 -2.83 -23.52
C THR A 137 9.14 -2.38 -23.85
N SER A 138 10.12 -3.17 -23.39
CA SER A 138 11.55 -3.02 -23.72
C SER A 138 11.87 -3.37 -25.19
N VAL A 139 13.07 -3.04 -25.65
CA VAL A 139 13.51 -3.30 -27.04
C VAL A 139 13.56 -4.80 -27.39
N ASP A 140 13.81 -5.66 -26.39
CA ASP A 140 13.83 -7.12 -26.50
C ASP A 140 12.43 -7.74 -26.29
N GLY A 141 11.39 -6.91 -26.17
CA GLY A 141 10.00 -7.35 -26.11
C GLY A 141 9.53 -7.75 -24.71
N GLU A 142 10.30 -7.48 -23.66
CA GLU A 142 9.94 -7.81 -22.27
C GLU A 142 9.05 -6.72 -21.67
N LEU A 143 8.05 -7.13 -20.88
CA LEU A 143 7.12 -6.22 -20.19
C LEU A 143 7.79 -5.64 -18.95
N MET A 144 8.04 -4.34 -18.97
CA MET A 144 8.73 -3.61 -17.91
C MET A 144 7.76 -2.72 -17.15
N VAL A 145 7.92 -2.67 -15.83
CA VAL A 145 7.09 -1.86 -14.93
C VAL A 145 7.69 -0.45 -14.82
N ILE A 146 7.19 0.46 -15.64
CA ILE A 146 7.63 1.86 -15.73
C ILE A 146 6.54 2.71 -16.39
N HIS A 147 6.27 3.89 -15.83
CA HIS A 147 5.20 4.78 -16.30
C HIS A 147 5.51 5.49 -17.61
N ASP A 148 6.61 6.24 -17.61
CA ASP A 148 6.94 7.16 -18.70
C ASP A 148 7.37 6.38 -19.96
N PRO A 149 7.15 6.93 -21.16
CA PRO A 149 7.66 6.32 -22.39
C PRO A 149 9.20 6.38 -22.47
N THR A 150 9.84 7.24 -21.68
CA THR A 150 11.29 7.36 -21.56
C THR A 150 11.76 7.02 -20.14
N ALA A 151 13.00 6.56 -20.00
CA ALA A 151 13.55 6.13 -18.71
C ALA A 151 14.14 7.29 -17.85
N ASP A 152 14.19 8.50 -18.40
CA ASP A 152 14.96 9.65 -17.89
C ASP A 152 14.51 10.15 -16.51
N ARG A 153 13.20 10.12 -16.22
CA ARG A 153 12.66 10.74 -14.99
C ARG A 153 12.93 9.90 -13.75
N THR A 154 12.78 8.58 -13.87
CA THR A 154 12.75 7.65 -12.72
C THR A 154 13.91 6.67 -12.71
N THR A 155 14.89 6.83 -13.59
CA THR A 155 16.08 5.99 -13.61
C THR A 155 17.34 6.79 -13.94
N ASN A 156 18.50 6.15 -13.85
CA ASN A 156 19.76 6.69 -14.37
C ASN A 156 20.02 6.39 -15.87
N LEU A 157 19.07 5.77 -16.57
CA LEU A 157 19.10 5.57 -18.02
C LEU A 157 18.51 6.79 -18.74
N ASN A 158 18.72 6.87 -20.05
CA ASN A 158 18.17 7.95 -20.89
C ASN A 158 17.59 7.34 -22.17
N GLY A 159 16.50 7.93 -22.67
CA GLY A 159 15.88 7.54 -23.93
C GLY A 159 14.61 6.70 -23.77
N GLU A 160 14.04 6.33 -24.92
CA GLU A 160 12.77 5.61 -24.99
C GLU A 160 12.89 4.21 -24.37
N VAL A 161 11.88 3.79 -23.60
CA VAL A 161 11.81 2.45 -23.01
C VAL A 161 11.91 1.36 -24.08
N SER A 162 11.33 1.63 -25.27
CA SER A 162 11.36 0.74 -26.43
C SER A 162 12.74 0.61 -27.10
N GLU A 163 13.76 1.35 -26.64
CA GLU A 163 15.15 1.28 -27.11
C GLU A 163 16.10 0.68 -26.05
N ILE A 164 15.59 0.30 -24.87
CA ILE A 164 16.36 -0.20 -23.74
C ILE A 164 16.03 -1.68 -23.51
N THR A 165 17.04 -2.52 -23.25
CA THR A 165 16.87 -3.95 -22.98
C THR A 165 16.46 -4.23 -21.53
N ARG A 166 15.80 -5.38 -21.29
CA ARG A 166 15.54 -5.89 -19.94
C ARG A 166 16.81 -5.98 -19.08
N GLU A 167 17.95 -6.38 -19.66
CA GLU A 167 19.22 -6.48 -18.93
C GLU A 167 19.73 -5.12 -18.44
N GLN A 168 19.58 -4.07 -19.26
CA GLN A 168 19.91 -2.70 -18.85
C GLN A 168 18.98 -2.22 -17.74
N PHE A 169 17.68 -2.49 -17.83
CA PHE A 169 16.71 -2.17 -16.77
C PHE A 169 17.00 -2.90 -15.46
N ALA A 170 17.38 -4.18 -15.53
CA ALA A 170 17.74 -4.96 -14.34
C ALA A 170 19.01 -4.44 -13.64
N SER A 171 19.85 -3.68 -14.35
CA SER A 171 21.10 -3.11 -13.85
C SER A 171 21.03 -1.61 -13.58
N CYS A 172 19.89 -0.95 -13.84
CA CYS A 172 19.74 0.48 -13.65
C CYS A 172 19.55 0.85 -12.17
N ASP A 173 19.73 2.12 -11.87
CA ASP A 173 19.30 2.72 -10.61
C ASP A 173 17.96 3.41 -10.86
N ALA A 174 16.90 2.87 -10.28
CA ALA A 174 15.54 3.38 -10.36
C ALA A 174 15.06 4.03 -9.04
N GLY A 175 15.96 4.30 -8.09
CA GLY A 175 15.57 4.75 -6.75
C GLY A 175 16.33 5.95 -6.19
N SER A 176 17.59 6.17 -6.58
CA SER A 176 18.39 7.29 -6.04
C SER A 176 17.82 8.67 -6.36
N TRP A 177 17.02 8.81 -7.43
CA TRP A 177 16.32 10.04 -7.77
C TRP A 177 15.29 10.43 -6.70
N PHE A 178 14.72 9.44 -6.00
CA PHE A 178 13.79 9.63 -4.89
C PHE A 178 14.56 9.88 -3.59
N HIS A 179 15.45 8.95 -3.23
CA HIS A 179 16.34 9.10 -2.07
C HIS A 179 17.53 8.12 -2.17
N PRO A 180 18.75 8.50 -1.74
CA PRO A 180 19.93 7.63 -1.82
C PRO A 180 19.79 6.25 -1.16
N SER A 181 18.92 6.11 -0.15
CA SER A 181 18.62 4.84 0.50
C SER A 181 17.95 3.81 -0.40
N PHE A 182 17.40 4.22 -1.56
CA PHE A 182 16.78 3.34 -2.55
C PHE A 182 17.70 3.04 -3.75
N SER A 183 19.01 3.28 -3.64
CA SER A 183 19.99 3.06 -4.73
C SER A 183 20.08 1.61 -5.23
N GLU A 184 19.53 0.64 -4.48
CA GLU A 184 19.46 -0.77 -4.90
C GLU A 184 18.19 -1.11 -5.70
N GLN A 185 17.28 -0.15 -5.89
CA GLN A 185 16.09 -0.34 -6.71
C GLN A 185 16.44 -0.24 -8.19
N ASN A 186 15.78 -1.07 -9.00
CA ASN A 186 15.90 -1.12 -10.45
C ASN A 186 14.50 -1.31 -11.08
N VAL A 187 14.40 -1.23 -12.40
CA VAL A 187 13.14 -1.48 -13.11
C VAL A 187 12.94 -2.99 -13.26
N ARG A 188 11.78 -3.50 -12.83
CA ARG A 188 11.43 -4.92 -12.82
C ARG A 188 10.45 -5.29 -13.92
N THR A 189 10.35 -6.58 -14.21
CA THR A 189 9.38 -7.09 -15.18
C THR A 189 7.99 -7.22 -14.57
N PHE A 190 6.97 -7.35 -15.43
CA PHE A 190 5.62 -7.66 -14.97
C PHE A 190 5.57 -9.02 -14.24
N ALA A 191 6.31 -10.03 -14.72
CA ALA A 191 6.42 -11.33 -14.06
C ALA A 191 6.95 -11.23 -12.63
N ASP A 192 7.99 -10.41 -12.41
CA ASP A 192 8.54 -10.17 -11.08
C ASP A 192 7.46 -9.60 -10.13
N PHE A 193 6.63 -8.65 -10.61
CA PHE A 193 5.54 -8.07 -9.82
C PHE A 193 4.40 -9.06 -9.54
N LEU A 194 4.10 -9.99 -10.45
CA LEU A 194 3.12 -11.06 -10.22
C LEU A 194 3.57 -12.00 -9.09
N GLU A 195 4.85 -12.35 -9.07
CA GLU A 195 5.45 -13.16 -8.00
C GLU A 195 5.42 -12.41 -6.67
N LEU A 196 5.75 -11.12 -6.67
CA LEU A 196 5.68 -10.26 -5.48
C LEU A 196 4.25 -10.18 -4.94
N ALA A 197 3.27 -9.91 -5.79
CA ALA A 197 1.86 -9.83 -5.39
C ALA A 197 1.40 -11.14 -4.75
N ASN A 198 1.74 -12.29 -5.36
CA ASN A 198 1.42 -13.60 -4.81
C ASN A 198 2.08 -13.85 -3.44
N ALA A 199 3.33 -13.43 -3.24
CA ALA A 199 4.01 -13.55 -1.95
C ALA A 199 3.35 -12.74 -0.82
N HIS A 200 2.54 -11.74 -1.17
CA HIS A 200 1.80 -10.88 -0.26
C HIS A 200 0.30 -11.16 -0.20
N ASP A 201 -0.20 -12.22 -0.84
CA ASP A 201 -1.63 -12.48 -1.03
C ASP A 201 -2.39 -11.26 -1.62
N GLY A 202 -1.70 -10.51 -2.47
CA GLY A 202 -2.16 -9.24 -3.04
C GLY A 202 -2.66 -9.35 -4.48
N GLU A 203 -3.37 -8.31 -4.92
CA GLU A 203 -3.81 -8.12 -6.31
C GLU A 203 -2.94 -7.06 -7.02
N LEU A 204 -3.03 -7.01 -8.35
CA LEU A 204 -2.43 -5.96 -9.19
C LEU A 204 -3.49 -5.23 -10.01
N TYR A 205 -3.37 -3.91 -10.03
CA TYR A 205 -4.04 -3.05 -11.00
C TYR A 205 -3.04 -2.72 -12.10
N VAL A 206 -3.25 -3.27 -13.31
CA VAL A 206 -2.29 -3.18 -14.41
C VAL A 206 -2.77 -2.14 -15.43
N GLU A 207 -2.11 -0.98 -15.48
CA GLU A 207 -2.29 -0.01 -16.55
C GLU A 207 -1.36 -0.34 -17.74
N LEU A 208 -1.95 -0.57 -18.92
CA LEU A 208 -1.18 -0.77 -20.15
C LEU A 208 -0.89 0.58 -20.82
N LYS A 209 0.39 0.99 -20.86
CA LYS A 209 0.84 2.16 -21.63
C LYS A 209 1.13 1.76 -23.08
N GLN A 210 2.32 1.19 -23.31
CA GLN A 210 2.79 0.69 -24.61
C GLN A 210 3.16 -0.79 -24.48
N ALA A 211 2.23 -1.58 -23.95
CA ALA A 211 2.36 -3.02 -23.74
C ALA A 211 1.45 -3.80 -24.68
N ASN A 212 1.95 -4.90 -25.25
CA ASN A 212 1.14 -5.77 -26.08
C ASN A 212 0.09 -6.50 -25.23
N VAL A 213 -1.19 -6.32 -25.55
CA VAL A 213 -2.32 -6.92 -24.82
C VAL A 213 -2.20 -8.44 -24.69
N ASP A 214 -1.93 -9.13 -25.81
CA ASP A 214 -1.88 -10.59 -25.81
C ASP A 214 -0.73 -11.11 -24.94
N GLN A 215 0.42 -10.41 -24.94
CA GLN A 215 1.55 -10.72 -24.09
C GLN A 215 1.26 -10.48 -22.60
N VAL A 216 0.64 -9.35 -22.24
CA VAL A 216 0.28 -9.03 -20.85
C VAL A 216 -0.64 -10.10 -20.28
N ILE A 217 -1.71 -10.45 -21.01
CA ILE A 217 -2.64 -11.49 -20.57
C ILE A 217 -1.97 -12.87 -20.53
N ALA A 218 -1.15 -13.21 -21.53
CA ALA A 218 -0.41 -14.48 -21.54
C ALA A 218 0.54 -14.60 -20.34
N THR A 219 1.26 -13.53 -19.97
CA THR A 219 2.12 -13.53 -18.78
C THR A 219 1.31 -13.72 -17.50
N ALA A 220 0.19 -13.01 -17.33
CA ALA A 220 -0.69 -13.21 -16.17
C ALA A 220 -1.25 -14.64 -16.09
N VAL A 221 -1.62 -15.25 -17.22
CA VAL A 221 -2.09 -16.65 -17.28
C VAL A 221 -0.97 -17.64 -16.97
N GLN A 222 0.24 -17.43 -17.49
CA GLN A 222 1.40 -18.31 -17.25
C GLN A 222 1.80 -18.36 -15.77
N HIS A 223 1.53 -17.29 -15.02
CA HIS A 223 1.77 -17.20 -13.58
C HIS A 223 0.53 -17.55 -12.73
N ASP A 224 -0.53 -18.10 -13.33
CA ASP A 224 -1.81 -18.40 -12.65
C ASP A 224 -2.43 -17.19 -11.90
N ALA A 225 -2.13 -15.97 -12.39
CA ALA A 225 -2.39 -14.72 -11.69
C ALA A 225 -3.44 -13.83 -12.37
N LEU A 226 -4.08 -14.29 -13.46
CA LEU A 226 -5.08 -13.51 -14.19
C LEU A 226 -6.25 -13.05 -13.29
N SER A 227 -6.73 -13.92 -12.40
CA SER A 227 -7.79 -13.58 -11.43
C SER A 227 -7.35 -12.56 -10.38
N CYS A 228 -6.04 -12.43 -10.14
CA CYS A 228 -5.45 -11.49 -9.20
C CYS A 228 -5.14 -10.14 -9.87
N CYS A 229 -5.39 -10.01 -11.17
CA CYS A 229 -5.16 -8.77 -11.91
C CYS A 229 -6.50 -8.15 -12.35
N PHE A 230 -6.53 -6.83 -12.43
CA PHE A 230 -7.48 -6.13 -13.28
C PHE A 230 -6.77 -5.08 -14.12
N PHE A 231 -7.34 -4.79 -15.29
CA PHE A 231 -6.64 -4.08 -16.35
C PHE A 231 -7.36 -2.79 -16.75
N TRP A 232 -6.57 -1.79 -17.14
CA TRP A 232 -7.05 -0.57 -17.76
C TRP A 232 -6.01 -0.01 -18.74
N SER A 233 -6.44 0.91 -19.60
CA SER A 233 -5.57 1.68 -20.48
C SER A 233 -6.30 2.92 -20.98
N PHE A 234 -5.56 4.01 -21.17
CA PHE A 234 -6.03 5.15 -21.96
C PHE A 234 -6.28 4.79 -23.44
N ASN A 235 -5.68 3.71 -23.94
CA ASN A 235 -5.90 3.23 -25.28
C ASN A 235 -7.19 2.39 -25.35
N THR A 236 -8.24 2.97 -25.91
CA THR A 236 -9.54 2.30 -26.06
C THR A 236 -9.48 1.04 -26.91
N ASP A 237 -8.54 0.94 -27.85
CA ASP A 237 -8.34 -0.27 -28.64
C ASP A 237 -7.82 -1.42 -27.77
N TYR A 238 -7.03 -1.14 -26.73
CA TYR A 238 -6.57 -2.17 -25.79
C TYR A 238 -7.72 -2.70 -24.95
N ILE A 239 -8.59 -1.81 -24.46
CA ILE A 239 -9.81 -2.20 -23.73
C ILE A 239 -10.70 -3.11 -24.59
N GLN A 240 -10.92 -2.76 -25.86
CA GLN A 240 -11.71 -3.58 -26.78
C GLN A 240 -11.06 -4.92 -27.09
N GLN A 241 -9.73 -4.95 -27.24
CA GLN A 241 -8.98 -6.19 -27.43
C GLN A 241 -9.11 -7.12 -26.22
N ILE A 242 -8.91 -6.61 -25.00
CA ILE A 242 -9.07 -7.39 -23.77
C ILE A 242 -10.49 -7.96 -23.70
N LYS A 243 -11.52 -7.12 -23.81
CA LYS A 243 -12.92 -7.58 -23.77
C LYS A 243 -13.24 -8.65 -24.81
N THR A 244 -12.75 -8.51 -26.04
CA THR A 244 -13.12 -9.39 -27.15
C THR A 244 -12.37 -10.70 -27.12
N ARG A 245 -11.08 -10.68 -26.76
CA ARG A 245 -10.19 -11.85 -26.83
C ARG A 245 -10.06 -12.59 -25.51
N TYR A 246 -10.22 -11.88 -24.39
CA TYR A 246 -10.01 -12.36 -23.02
C TYR A 246 -11.18 -11.93 -22.12
N PRO A 247 -12.41 -12.38 -22.41
CA PRO A 247 -13.61 -11.96 -21.67
C PRO A 247 -13.60 -12.31 -20.17
N GLU A 248 -12.71 -13.20 -19.74
CA GLU A 248 -12.44 -13.53 -18.34
C GLU A 248 -11.52 -12.53 -17.62
N ALA A 249 -10.82 -11.66 -18.35
CA ALA A 249 -9.96 -10.65 -17.79
C ALA A 249 -10.80 -9.52 -17.16
N ARG A 250 -10.47 -9.18 -15.92
CA ARG A 250 -11.19 -8.17 -15.13
C ARG A 250 -10.83 -6.78 -15.65
N LEU A 251 -11.82 -6.00 -16.08
CA LEU A 251 -11.61 -4.64 -16.56
C LEU A 251 -12.07 -3.61 -15.52
N MET A 252 -11.28 -2.55 -15.39
CA MET A 252 -11.70 -1.29 -14.79
C MET A 252 -11.99 -0.27 -15.89
N LEU A 253 -12.92 0.66 -15.68
CA LEU A 253 -13.08 1.88 -16.49
C LEU A 253 -13.28 3.12 -15.63
N ARG A 254 -12.83 4.29 -16.11
CA ARG A 254 -13.09 5.55 -15.42
C ARG A 254 -14.46 6.10 -15.80
N ARG A 255 -15.22 6.55 -14.80
CA ARG A 255 -16.57 7.09 -14.96
C ARG A 255 -16.58 8.37 -15.78
N GLN A 256 -15.61 9.26 -15.55
CA GLN A 256 -15.47 10.55 -16.22
C GLN A 256 -15.29 10.47 -17.75
N ASP A 257 -14.90 9.30 -18.28
CA ASP A 257 -14.69 9.10 -19.73
C ASP A 257 -16.03 8.87 -20.49
N PHE A 258 -17.15 8.81 -19.77
CA PHE A 258 -18.47 8.47 -20.30
C PHE A 258 -19.53 9.49 -19.89
N GLU A 259 -20.55 9.67 -20.74
CA GLU A 259 -21.66 10.60 -20.44
C GLU A 259 -22.52 10.10 -19.27
N SER A 260 -22.70 8.79 -19.17
CA SER A 260 -23.49 8.14 -18.13
C SER A 260 -22.92 6.76 -17.75
N LEU A 261 -23.22 6.30 -16.53
CA LEU A 261 -22.91 4.91 -16.12
C LEU A 261 -23.54 3.89 -17.08
N GLU A 262 -24.73 4.15 -17.62
CA GLU A 262 -25.36 3.30 -18.62
C GLU A 262 -24.54 3.22 -19.92
N SER A 263 -24.04 4.35 -20.43
CA SER A 263 -23.20 4.36 -21.63
C SER A 263 -21.88 3.62 -21.41
N LEU A 264 -21.32 3.70 -20.20
CA LEU A 264 -20.14 2.96 -19.77
C LEU A 264 -20.40 1.45 -19.79
N CYS A 265 -21.47 1.00 -19.12
CA CYS A 265 -21.86 -0.41 -19.08
C CYS A 265 -22.22 -0.99 -20.47
N ASN A 266 -22.73 -0.16 -21.37
CA ASN A 266 -23.00 -0.53 -22.76
C ASN A 266 -21.71 -0.64 -23.59
N TYR A 267 -20.70 0.18 -23.28
CA TYR A 267 -19.41 0.14 -23.95
C TYR A 267 -18.65 -1.16 -23.63
N VAL A 268 -18.45 -1.44 -22.34
CA VAL A 268 -18.00 -2.73 -21.80
C VAL A 268 -18.73 -2.95 -20.47
N GLN A 269 -18.93 -4.19 -20.03
CA GLN A 269 -19.42 -4.47 -18.68
C GLN A 269 -18.20 -4.66 -17.78
N PRO A 270 -17.61 -3.60 -17.17
CA PRO A 270 -16.43 -3.76 -16.33
C PRO A 270 -16.81 -4.40 -14.99
N GLU A 271 -15.81 -4.95 -14.32
CA GLU A 271 -15.96 -5.33 -12.91
C GLU A 271 -15.79 -4.13 -11.97
N ILE A 272 -15.05 -3.11 -12.41
CA ILE A 272 -14.68 -1.96 -11.58
C ILE A 272 -14.96 -0.67 -12.34
N VAL A 273 -15.55 0.31 -11.67
CA VAL A 273 -15.65 1.68 -12.20
C VAL A 273 -14.91 2.62 -11.26
N GLU A 274 -13.92 3.32 -11.78
CA GLU A 274 -13.19 4.37 -11.06
C GLU A 274 -13.93 5.71 -11.15
N TYR A 275 -14.07 6.40 -10.03
CA TYR A 275 -14.74 7.69 -9.91
C TYR A 275 -13.74 8.74 -9.43
N ASP A 276 -13.65 9.86 -10.14
CA ASP A 276 -12.97 11.04 -9.63
C ASP A 276 -13.86 11.78 -8.62
N TYR A 277 -13.28 12.09 -7.46
CA TYR A 277 -14.02 12.67 -6.34
C TYR A 277 -14.64 14.06 -6.60
N GLN A 278 -14.17 14.79 -7.63
CA GLN A 278 -14.69 16.12 -7.96
C GLN A 278 -15.61 16.13 -9.18
N LEU A 279 -15.36 15.22 -10.13
CA LEU A 279 -15.98 15.27 -11.44
C LEU A 279 -17.21 14.38 -11.53
N ASP A 280 -17.21 13.25 -10.82
CA ASP A 280 -18.23 12.21 -10.97
C ASP A 280 -19.31 12.25 -9.88
N ASP A 281 -20.50 11.71 -10.21
CA ASP A 281 -21.60 11.58 -9.26
C ASP A 281 -21.41 10.35 -8.35
N LEU A 282 -20.88 10.58 -7.15
CA LEU A 282 -20.64 9.51 -6.18
C LEU A 282 -21.92 8.86 -5.63
N ASN A 283 -23.11 9.39 -5.94
CA ASN A 283 -24.37 8.71 -5.61
C ASN A 283 -24.60 7.47 -6.49
N GLU A 284 -23.84 7.32 -7.59
CA GLU A 284 -23.90 6.16 -8.47
C GLU A 284 -23.39 4.86 -7.80
N PHE A 285 -22.68 4.94 -6.65
CA PHE A 285 -22.12 3.77 -5.96
C PHE A 285 -23.17 2.71 -5.58
N SER A 286 -24.39 3.12 -5.18
CA SER A 286 -25.45 2.16 -4.89
C SER A 286 -25.89 1.40 -6.13
N PHE A 287 -25.91 2.06 -7.29
CA PHE A 287 -26.28 1.44 -8.56
C PHE A 287 -25.18 0.48 -9.03
N CYS A 288 -23.90 0.83 -8.83
CA CYS A 288 -22.79 -0.11 -9.05
C CYS A 288 -22.99 -1.40 -8.25
N ARG A 289 -23.32 -1.30 -6.95
CA ARG A 289 -23.59 -2.46 -6.10
C ARG A 289 -24.74 -3.32 -6.60
N ASP A 290 -25.85 -2.71 -7.04
CA ASP A 290 -27.00 -3.43 -7.61
C ASP A 290 -26.65 -4.18 -8.90
N LEU A 291 -25.66 -3.69 -9.65
CA LEU A 291 -25.14 -4.32 -10.87
C LEU A 291 -23.99 -5.30 -10.62
N GLY A 292 -23.53 -5.44 -9.37
CA GLY A 292 -22.36 -6.26 -9.03
C GLY A 292 -21.03 -5.67 -9.48
N ILE A 293 -21.00 -4.36 -9.78
CA ILE A 293 -19.81 -3.61 -10.18
C ILE A 293 -19.19 -2.98 -8.93
N LYS A 294 -17.87 -3.07 -8.77
CA LYS A 294 -17.14 -2.42 -7.68
C LYS A 294 -16.89 -0.94 -8.00
N SER A 295 -17.17 -0.08 -7.04
CA SER A 295 -16.81 1.34 -7.09
C SER A 295 -15.39 1.55 -6.55
N MET A 296 -14.54 2.20 -7.33
CA MET A 296 -13.20 2.61 -6.92
C MET A 296 -13.12 4.13 -6.91
N LEU A 297 -12.81 4.74 -5.77
CA LEU A 297 -12.73 6.19 -5.67
C LEU A 297 -11.27 6.65 -5.82
N ARG A 298 -11.02 7.57 -6.75
CA ARG A 298 -9.71 8.17 -6.95
C ARG A 298 -9.63 9.53 -6.25
N TYR A 299 -8.66 9.66 -5.34
CA TYR A 299 -8.32 10.94 -4.72
C TYR A 299 -6.80 11.04 -4.51
N PRO A 300 -6.11 11.96 -5.23
CA PRO A 300 -4.65 12.08 -5.21
C PRO A 300 -4.15 13.01 -4.09
N GLY A 301 -4.88 13.12 -2.96
CA GLY A 301 -4.55 14.09 -1.91
C GLY A 301 -4.55 13.48 -0.52
N GLU A 302 -4.03 14.25 0.44
CA GLU A 302 -3.80 13.81 1.82
C GLU A 302 -4.73 14.44 2.85
N SER A 303 -5.70 15.27 2.43
CA SER A 303 -6.56 15.99 3.36
C SER A 303 -7.42 15.03 4.18
N GLN A 304 -7.16 14.98 5.49
CA GLN A 304 -7.86 14.08 6.41
C GLN A 304 -9.37 14.31 6.41
N GLN A 305 -9.84 15.56 6.34
CA GLN A 305 -11.27 15.84 6.33
C GLN A 305 -11.92 15.38 5.02
N VAL A 306 -11.26 15.61 3.88
CA VAL A 306 -11.74 15.09 2.58
C VAL A 306 -11.82 13.58 2.64
N TRP A 307 -10.79 12.90 3.17
CA TRP A 307 -10.82 11.45 3.31
C TRP A 307 -11.98 10.94 4.17
N ILE A 308 -12.22 11.54 5.34
CA ILE A 308 -13.34 11.15 6.20
C ILE A 308 -14.69 11.26 5.47
N ASP A 309 -14.89 12.33 4.70
CA ASP A 309 -16.12 12.54 3.94
C ASP A 309 -16.27 11.50 2.81
N LEU A 310 -15.17 11.19 2.11
CA LEU A 310 -15.13 10.20 1.04
C LEU A 310 -15.31 8.77 1.54
N ILE A 311 -14.71 8.40 2.67
CA ILE A 311 -14.91 7.10 3.34
C ILE A 311 -16.39 6.93 3.73
N GLY A 312 -17.04 7.99 4.20
CA GLY A 312 -18.47 8.00 4.51
C GLY A 312 -19.38 7.70 3.30
N LYS A 313 -18.89 7.82 2.07
CA LYS A 313 -19.60 7.39 0.85
C LYS A 313 -19.57 5.87 0.63
N GLN A 314 -18.74 5.16 1.37
CA GLN A 314 -18.57 3.70 1.31
C GLN A 314 -18.30 3.20 -0.13
N PRO A 315 -17.22 3.67 -0.79
CA PRO A 315 -16.71 3.00 -1.98
C PRO A 315 -16.20 1.59 -1.64
N ASP A 316 -16.17 0.70 -2.62
CA ASP A 316 -15.58 -0.65 -2.44
C ASP A 316 -14.05 -0.58 -2.37
N MET A 317 -13.47 0.36 -3.10
CA MET A 317 -12.02 0.53 -3.24
C MET A 317 -11.63 2.02 -3.28
N VAL A 318 -10.39 2.34 -2.93
CA VAL A 318 -9.79 3.68 -3.14
C VAL A 318 -8.47 3.55 -3.90
N ASN A 319 -8.24 4.40 -4.91
CA ASN A 319 -6.99 4.50 -5.67
C ASN A 319 -6.25 5.79 -5.29
N ILE A 320 -5.10 5.66 -4.62
CA ILE A 320 -4.49 6.73 -3.83
C ILE A 320 -2.96 6.74 -3.88
N ASP A 321 -2.37 7.90 -3.57
CA ASP A 321 -0.92 8.09 -3.43
C ASP A 321 -0.45 8.10 -1.96
N PHE A 322 -1.34 8.44 -1.01
CA PHE A 322 -1.00 8.73 0.39
C PHE A 322 -1.58 7.69 1.38
N PRO A 323 -1.01 6.47 1.47
CA PRO A 323 -1.56 5.37 2.27
C PRO A 323 -1.73 5.73 3.75
N PHE A 324 -0.74 6.38 4.36
CA PHE A 324 -0.77 6.68 5.80
C PHE A 324 -1.74 7.81 6.13
N ALA A 325 -1.97 8.75 5.21
CA ALA A 325 -2.99 9.78 5.38
C ALA A 325 -4.39 9.16 5.34
N PHE A 326 -4.62 8.25 4.39
CA PHE A 326 -5.86 7.49 4.32
C PHE A 326 -6.08 6.63 5.56
N ALA A 327 -5.08 5.85 6.00
CA ALA A 327 -5.18 4.99 7.18
C ALA A 327 -5.57 5.80 8.44
N ARG A 328 -4.92 6.93 8.70
CA ARG A 328 -5.29 7.82 9.83
C ARG A 328 -6.72 8.37 9.72
N ALA A 329 -7.14 8.75 8.51
CA ALA A 329 -8.50 9.23 8.28
C ALA A 329 -9.53 8.11 8.47
N TYR A 330 -9.22 6.88 8.04
CA TYR A 330 -10.04 5.70 8.21
C TYR A 330 -10.23 5.33 9.69
N GLU A 331 -9.15 5.32 10.49
CA GLU A 331 -9.25 5.13 11.93
C GLU A 331 -10.11 6.22 12.60
N THR A 332 -9.91 7.48 12.22
CA THR A 332 -10.71 8.59 12.74
C THR A 332 -12.18 8.43 12.38
N TRP A 333 -12.48 7.98 11.17
CA TRP A 333 -13.84 7.71 10.71
C TRP A 333 -14.48 6.56 11.51
N LYS A 334 -13.76 5.43 11.70
CA LYS A 334 -14.23 4.29 12.51
C LYS A 334 -14.60 4.72 13.93
N GLN A 335 -13.76 5.54 14.57
CA GLN A 335 -14.02 6.07 15.91
C GLN A 335 -15.26 6.97 15.98
N LYS A 336 -15.57 7.73 14.92
CA LYS A 336 -16.76 8.61 14.85
C LYS A 336 -18.05 7.83 14.64
N GLU A 337 -18.03 6.74 13.86
CA GLU A 337 -19.21 5.96 13.51
C GLU A 337 -19.68 5.01 14.64
N ASN A 338 -19.03 5.00 15.82
CA ASN A 338 -19.32 4.08 16.93
C ASN A 338 -19.30 2.59 16.51
N LEU A 339 -18.35 2.23 15.65
CA LEU A 339 -18.04 0.83 15.33
C LEU A 339 -16.92 0.33 16.26
N LEU A 340 -17.27 0.12 17.54
CA LEU A 340 -16.46 -0.62 18.51
C LEU A 340 -16.94 -2.07 18.59
#